data_AF-A0A378MBM1-F1
#
_entry.id   AF-A0A378MBM1-F1
#
_cell.length_a   1.000
_cell.length_b   1.000
_cell.length_c   1.000
_cell.angle_alpha   90.00
_cell.angle_beta   90.00
_cell.angle_gamma   90.00
#
_symmetry.space_group_name_H-M   'P 1'
#
loop_
_entity.id
_entity.type
_entity.pdbx_description
1 polymer ?
#
loop_
_entity_poly.entity_id
_entity_poly.type
_entity_poly.pdbx_seq_one_letter_code
_entity_poly.pdbx_strand_id
1 'polypeptide(L)'
;MTVLKVEIADIAFAIDSMLAAVALAITLPKTGFGHIGGIDTGQFAIMFLGGLIGLVIIRFAATQFVKLLKTYPKLETAAFLIVGWVGVKLVIYTLAHPSLGVIDHHFPESTMWKLIFWGVMIGLVVWGWLTSRMTRTEQ
;
A
#
# COMPACT_ATOMS: atom_id res chain seq x y z
N MET A 1 8.87 4.08 23.30
CA MET A 1 8.87 3.10 22.18
C MET A 1 7.63 3.19 21.28
N THR A 2 6.45 3.58 21.77
CA THR A 2 5.22 3.66 20.96
C THR A 2 5.27 4.74 19.88
N VAL A 3 5.78 5.93 20.18
CA VAL A 3 5.88 7.04 19.20
C VAL A 3 6.85 6.72 18.05
N LEU A 4 8.03 6.16 18.36
CA LEU A 4 9.04 5.81 17.36
C LEU A 4 8.52 4.83 16.29
N LYS A 5 7.70 3.85 16.69
CA LYS A 5 7.10 2.89 15.74
C LYS A 5 6.11 3.56 14.80
N VAL A 6 5.37 4.56 15.29
CA VAL A 6 4.42 5.34 14.47
C VAL A 6 5.18 6.23 13.50
N GLU A 7 6.26 6.89 13.94
CA GLU A 7 7.07 7.75 13.07
C GLU A 7 7.76 6.97 11.95
N ILE A 8 8.26 5.76 12.21
CA ILE A 8 8.85 4.91 11.16
C ILE A 8 7.79 4.50 10.13
N ALA A 9 6.58 4.15 10.57
CA ALA A 9 5.48 3.82 9.67
C ALA A 9 5.05 5.03 8.81
N ASP A 10 4.99 6.23 9.41
CA ASP A 10 4.67 7.48 8.71
C ASP A 10 5.75 7.81 7.66
N ILE A 11 7.03 7.62 7.96
CA ILE A 11 8.13 7.81 6.99
C ILE A 11 8.01 6.82 5.82
N ALA A 12 7.78 5.54 6.11
CA ALA A 12 7.63 4.52 5.07
C ALA A 12 6.45 4.85 4.13
N PHE A 13 5.33 5.34 4.68
CA PHE A 13 4.17 5.75 3.92
C PHE A 13 4.41 7.03 3.09
N ALA A 14 5.14 8.00 3.66
CA ALA A 14 5.49 9.24 2.96
C ALA A 14 6.36 8.96 1.72
N ILE A 15 7.31 8.01 1.82
CA ILE A 15 8.15 7.60 0.69
C ILE A 15 7.30 6.99 -0.43
N ASP A 16 6.39 6.07 -0.11
CA ASP A 16 5.51 5.44 -1.10
C ASP A 16 4.63 6.48 -1.82
N SER A 17 3.99 7.36 -1.04
CA SER A 17 3.16 8.45 -1.56
C SER A 17 3.93 9.39 -2.48
N MET A 18 5.18 9.73 -2.11
CA MET A 18 6.04 10.57 -2.93
C MET A 18 6.47 9.87 -4.22
N LEU A 19 6.90 8.61 -4.15
CA LEU A 19 7.32 7.84 -5.33
C LEU A 19 6.14 7.61 -6.30
N ALA A 20 4.93 7.37 -5.80
CA ALA A 20 3.73 7.30 -6.62
C ALA A 20 3.43 8.64 -7.32
N ALA A 21 3.55 9.77 -6.60
CA ALA A 21 3.37 11.09 -7.17
C ALA A 21 4.45 11.42 -8.23
N VAL A 22 5.70 11.00 -8.00
CA VAL A 22 6.80 11.11 -8.98
C VAL A 22 6.47 10.31 -10.24
N ALA A 23 6.05 9.05 -10.08
CA ALA A 23 5.68 8.18 -11.20
C ALA A 23 4.55 8.78 -12.04
N LEU A 24 3.55 9.41 -11.41
CA LEU A 24 2.51 10.15 -12.12
C LEU A 24 3.08 11.39 -12.83
N ALA A 25 3.87 12.20 -12.12
CA ALA A 25 4.42 13.44 -12.64
C ALA A 25 5.27 13.25 -13.90
N ILE A 26 6.11 12.20 -13.96
CA ILE A 26 6.96 11.94 -15.13
C ILE A 26 6.17 11.50 -16.37
N THR A 27 4.95 10.98 -16.21
CA THR A 27 4.09 10.56 -17.33
C THR A 27 3.28 11.71 -17.94
N LEU A 28 3.22 12.86 -17.28
CA LEU A 28 2.42 13.99 -17.73
C LEU A 28 3.17 14.86 -18.74
N PRO A 29 2.47 15.39 -19.78
CA PRO A 29 3.06 16.31 -20.72
C PRO A 29 3.52 17.59 -20.00
N LYS A 30 4.63 18.16 -20.48
CA LYS A 30 5.18 19.40 -19.93
C LYS A 30 4.17 20.53 -20.13
N THR A 31 3.90 21.26 -19.06
CA THR A 31 2.88 22.32 -19.07
C THR A 31 3.42 23.65 -19.60
N GLY A 32 4.75 23.82 -19.64
CA GLY A 32 5.39 24.98 -20.26
C GLY A 32 5.33 26.26 -19.40
N PHE A 33 4.81 26.18 -18.17
CA PHE A 33 4.73 27.29 -17.21
C PHE A 33 6.08 27.60 -16.51
N GLY A 34 7.21 27.19 -17.10
CA GLY A 34 8.55 27.32 -16.53
C GLY A 34 9.11 26.05 -15.91
N HIS A 35 10.32 26.15 -15.36
CA HIS A 35 11.04 25.06 -14.72
C HIS A 35 11.42 25.41 -13.28
N ILE A 36 11.15 24.52 -12.34
CA ILE A 36 11.60 24.59 -10.96
C ILE A 36 12.54 23.42 -10.72
N GLY A 37 13.82 23.70 -10.43
CA GLY A 37 14.80 22.65 -10.10
C GLY A 37 15.06 21.62 -11.22
N GLY A 38 14.87 22.00 -12.48
CA GLY A 38 15.07 21.11 -13.64
C GLY A 38 13.84 20.30 -14.09
N ILE A 39 12.72 20.44 -13.39
CA ILE A 39 11.43 19.79 -13.69
C ILE A 39 10.42 20.86 -14.09
N ASP A 40 9.47 20.52 -14.97
CA ASP A 40 8.36 21.41 -15.35
C ASP A 40 7.52 21.79 -14.12
N THR A 41 7.09 23.06 -14.02
CA THR A 41 6.33 23.57 -12.86
C THR A 41 5.07 22.74 -12.56
N GLY A 42 4.37 22.25 -13.60
CA GLY A 42 3.19 21.40 -13.43
C GLY A 42 3.53 20.03 -12.85
N GLN A 43 4.61 19.42 -13.33
CA GLN A 43 5.10 18.13 -12.80
C GLN A 43 5.59 18.27 -11.35
N PHE A 44 6.31 19.36 -11.03
CA PHE A 44 6.73 19.65 -9.66
C PHE A 44 5.53 19.84 -8.72
N ALA A 45 4.53 20.61 -9.15
CA ALA A 45 3.32 20.84 -8.35
C ALA A 45 2.60 19.52 -8.04
N ILE A 46 2.49 18.61 -9.00
CA ILE A 46 1.84 17.31 -8.82
C ILE A 46 2.65 16.40 -7.88
N MET A 47 3.98 16.37 -8.04
CA MET A 47 4.86 15.64 -7.14
C MET A 47 4.74 16.17 -5.69
N PHE A 48 4.80 17.48 -5.52
CA PHE A 48 4.71 18.15 -4.22
C PHE A 48 3.35 17.94 -3.56
N LEU A 49 2.27 18.22 -4.31
CA LEU A 49 0.90 18.04 -3.82
C LEU A 49 0.59 16.57 -3.56
N GLY A 50 1.04 15.64 -4.42
CA GLY A 50 0.82 14.21 -4.21
C GLY A 50 1.47 13.70 -2.93
N GLY A 51 2.72 14.10 -2.66
CA GLY A 51 3.39 13.77 -1.39
C GLY A 51 2.71 14.41 -0.17
N LEU A 52 2.34 15.68 -0.27
CA LEU A 52 1.70 16.42 0.83
C LEU A 52 0.28 15.89 1.14
N ILE A 53 -0.53 15.64 0.11
CA ILE A 53 -1.87 15.06 0.24
C ILE A 53 -1.78 13.65 0.82
N GLY A 54 -0.84 12.82 0.34
CA GLY A 54 -0.63 11.48 0.88
C GLY A 54 -0.34 11.49 2.37
N LEU A 55 0.61 12.32 2.80
CA LEU A 55 0.97 12.49 4.22
C LEU A 55 -0.23 12.96 5.07
N VAL A 56 -1.02 13.91 4.57
CA VAL A 56 -2.18 14.43 5.30
C VAL A 56 -3.28 13.37 5.40
N ILE A 57 -3.60 12.69 4.30
CA ILE A 57 -4.68 11.69 4.25
C ILE A 57 -4.38 10.53 5.18
N ILE A 58 -3.15 9.99 5.20
CA ILE A 58 -2.85 8.84 6.06
C ILE A 58 -3.01 9.18 7.54
N ARG A 59 -2.69 10.41 7.94
CA ARG A 59 -2.81 10.85 9.33
C ARG A 59 -4.26 10.84 9.79
N PHE A 60 -5.17 11.26 8.93
CA PHE A 60 -6.61 11.16 9.20
C PHE A 60 -7.12 9.72 9.10
N ALA A 61 -6.70 8.99 8.07
CA ALA A 61 -7.11 7.61 7.81
C ALA A 61 -6.70 6.67 8.96
N ALA A 62 -5.46 6.75 9.45
CA ALA A 62 -4.97 5.95 10.57
C ALA A 62 -5.80 6.21 11.85
N THR A 63 -6.17 7.47 12.11
CA THR A 63 -7.01 7.82 13.26
C THR A 63 -8.41 7.21 13.16
N GLN A 64 -9.02 7.22 11.97
CA GLN A 64 -10.33 6.59 11.74
C GLN A 64 -10.22 5.07 11.74
N PHE A 65 -9.15 4.52 11.18
CA PHE A 65 -8.89 3.10 11.13
C PHE A 65 -8.75 2.52 12.54
N VAL A 66 -7.99 3.19 13.42
CA VAL A 66 -7.89 2.79 14.84
C VAL A 66 -9.26 2.79 15.52
N LYS A 67 -10.13 3.77 15.24
CA LYS A 67 -11.51 3.78 15.76
C LYS A 67 -12.32 2.59 15.22
N LEU A 68 -12.22 2.31 13.93
CA LEU A 68 -12.91 1.21 13.28
C LEU A 68 -12.45 -0.16 13.81
N LEU A 69 -11.15 -0.34 14.04
CA LEU A 69 -10.59 -1.55 14.63
C LEU A 69 -11.08 -1.77 16.06
N LYS A 70 -11.21 -0.70 16.86
CA LYS A 70 -11.83 -0.80 18.20
C LYS A 70 -13.28 -1.26 18.15
N THR A 71 -14.02 -0.90 17.10
CA THR A 71 -15.42 -1.34 16.90
C THR A 71 -15.51 -2.77 16.35
N TYR A 72 -14.56 -3.19 15.50
CA TYR A 72 -14.56 -4.50 14.85
C TYR A 72 -13.21 -5.22 15.00
N PRO A 73 -12.84 -5.67 16.22
CA PRO A 73 -11.52 -6.22 16.51
C PRO A 73 -11.21 -7.53 15.74
N LYS A 74 -12.23 -8.28 15.31
CA LYS A 74 -12.02 -9.51 14.52
C LYS A 74 -11.76 -9.24 13.04
N LEU A 75 -12.20 -8.10 12.50
CA LEU A 75 -11.88 -7.69 11.12
C LEU A 75 -10.43 -7.19 11.01
N GLU A 76 -9.85 -6.73 12.12
CA GLU A 76 -8.44 -6.33 12.24
C GLU A 76 -7.48 -7.43 11.78
N THR A 77 -7.64 -8.63 12.33
CA THR A 77 -6.75 -9.76 12.06
C THR A 77 -6.82 -10.16 10.58
N ALA A 78 -8.01 -10.21 9.99
CA ALA A 78 -8.17 -10.52 8.57
C ALA A 78 -7.54 -9.44 7.68
N ALA A 79 -7.73 -8.16 8.01
CA ALA A 79 -7.13 -7.05 7.28
C ALA A 79 -5.60 -7.08 7.35
N PHE A 80 -5.01 -7.34 8.53
CA PHE A 80 -3.56 -7.44 8.65
C PHE A 80 -2.97 -8.64 7.91
N LEU A 81 -3.64 -9.80 7.93
CA LEU A 81 -3.20 -10.96 7.15
C LEU A 81 -3.23 -10.68 5.65
N ILE A 82 -4.26 -9.99 5.16
CA ILE A 82 -4.37 -9.55 3.76
C ILE A 82 -3.22 -8.60 3.40
N VAL A 83 -2.98 -7.56 4.21
CA VAL A 83 -1.88 -6.61 3.97
C VAL A 83 -0.51 -7.31 4.00
N GLY A 84 -0.30 -8.21 4.96
CA GLY A 84 0.92 -9.02 5.04
C GLY A 84 1.12 -9.90 3.81
N TRP A 85 0.05 -10.53 3.30
CA TRP A 85 0.09 -11.35 2.09
C TRP A 85 0.40 -10.53 0.83
N VAL A 86 -0.17 -9.33 0.72
CA VAL A 86 0.21 -8.37 -0.33
C VAL A 86 1.69 -7.98 -0.20
N GLY A 87 2.19 -7.79 1.01
CA GLY A 87 3.61 -7.54 1.28
C GLY A 87 4.51 -8.67 0.77
N VAL A 88 4.15 -9.93 0.99
CA VAL A 88 4.88 -11.10 0.45
C VAL A 88 4.92 -11.06 -1.07
N LYS A 89 3.80 -10.74 -1.73
CA LYS A 89 3.77 -10.58 -3.19
C LYS A 89 4.75 -9.48 -3.64
N LEU A 90 4.76 -8.33 -2.98
CA LEU A 90 5.68 -7.23 -3.32
C LEU A 90 7.15 -7.65 -3.16
N VAL A 91 7.50 -8.36 -2.09
CA VAL A 91 8.86 -8.89 -1.89
C VAL A 91 9.24 -9.88 -3.00
N ILE A 92 8.33 -10.75 -3.43
CA ILE A 92 8.61 -11.68 -4.53
C ILE A 92 8.83 -10.92 -5.84
N TYR A 93 8.03 -9.88 -6.10
CA TYR A 93 8.22 -9.00 -7.25
C TYR A 93 9.56 -8.27 -7.23
N THR A 94 10.01 -7.79 -6.05
CA THR A 94 11.32 -7.15 -5.94
C THR A 94 12.46 -8.15 -6.13
N LEU A 95 12.40 -9.33 -5.52
CA LEU A 95 13.42 -10.37 -5.70
C LEU A 95 13.53 -10.89 -7.13
N ALA A 96 12.42 -10.89 -7.86
CA ALA A 96 12.36 -11.21 -9.28
C ALA A 96 12.64 -10.00 -10.18
N HIS A 97 13.04 -8.84 -9.65
CA HIS A 97 13.40 -7.70 -10.48
C HIS A 97 14.69 -8.02 -11.29
N PRO A 98 14.78 -7.61 -12.57
CA PRO A 98 15.96 -7.80 -13.44
C PRO A 98 17.30 -7.44 -12.80
N SER A 99 17.29 -6.46 -11.90
CA SER A 99 18.48 -5.97 -11.22
C SER A 99 18.92 -6.80 -10.00
N LEU A 100 18.05 -7.64 -9.44
CA LEU A 100 18.33 -8.47 -8.26
C LEU A 100 18.60 -9.93 -8.65
N GLY A 101 17.91 -10.45 -9.67
CA GLY A 101 18.25 -11.74 -10.32
C GLY A 101 18.22 -12.98 -9.41
N VAL A 102 17.62 -12.89 -8.22
CA VAL A 102 17.57 -14.00 -7.25
C VAL A 102 16.54 -15.04 -7.67
N ILE A 103 15.46 -14.61 -8.33
CA ILE A 103 14.35 -15.46 -8.78
C ILE A 103 14.02 -15.11 -10.24
N ASP A 104 13.61 -16.11 -11.02
CA ASP A 104 13.20 -15.93 -12.42
C ASP A 104 12.09 -14.87 -12.56
N HIS A 105 12.25 -13.99 -13.56
CA HIS A 105 11.32 -12.88 -13.85
C HIS A 105 9.90 -13.35 -14.17
N HIS A 106 9.76 -14.58 -14.69
CA HIS A 106 8.47 -15.17 -15.02
C HIS A 106 7.72 -15.69 -13.79
N PHE A 107 8.39 -15.86 -12.65
CA PHE A 107 7.76 -16.47 -11.47
C PHE A 107 6.62 -15.62 -10.87
N PRO A 108 6.78 -14.32 -10.57
CA PRO A 108 5.70 -13.49 -10.03
C PRO A 108 4.58 -13.21 -11.03
N GLU A 109 4.89 -13.23 -12.33
CA GLU A 109 3.90 -13.03 -13.38
C GLU A 109 3.23 -14.32 -13.85
N SER A 110 3.72 -15.48 -13.39
CA SER A 110 3.18 -16.77 -13.77
C SER A 110 1.71 -16.89 -13.39
N THR A 111 0.94 -17.52 -14.28
CA THR A 111 -0.49 -17.79 -14.07
C THR A 111 -0.70 -18.60 -12.78
N MET A 112 0.20 -19.53 -12.48
CA MET A 112 0.16 -20.34 -11.25
C MET A 112 0.28 -19.46 -10.00
N TRP A 113 1.25 -18.55 -9.96
CA TRP A 113 1.44 -17.66 -8.81
C TRP A 113 0.26 -16.69 -8.64
N LYS A 114 -0.25 -16.12 -9.75
CA LYS A 114 -1.44 -15.26 -9.72
C LYS A 114 -2.66 -16.00 -9.15
N LEU A 115 -2.88 -17.26 -9.54
CA LEU A 115 -3.96 -18.09 -9.01
C LEU A 115 -3.82 -18.35 -7.51
N ILE A 116 -2.62 -18.73 -7.05
CA ILE A 116 -2.35 -18.93 -5.62
C ILE A 116 -2.59 -17.63 -4.85
N PHE A 117 -2.07 -16.50 -5.35
CA PHE A 117 -2.22 -15.21 -4.70
C PHE A 117 -3.69 -14.82 -4.52
N TRP A 118 -4.47 -14.86 -5.60
CA TRP A 118 -5.89 -14.51 -5.57
C TRP A 118 -6.70 -15.54 -4.78
N GLY A 119 -6.36 -16.83 -4.85
CA GLY A 119 -6.99 -17.89 -4.07
C GLY A 119 -6.82 -17.68 -2.56
N VAL A 120 -5.59 -17.38 -2.11
CA VAL A 120 -5.30 -17.08 -0.70
C VAL A 120 -5.98 -15.77 -0.27
N MET A 121 -5.96 -14.73 -1.11
CA MET A 121 -6.67 -13.47 -0.84
C MET A 121 -8.16 -13.69 -0.60
N ILE A 122 -8.83 -14.40 -1.51
CA ILE A 122 -10.26 -14.73 -1.39
C ILE A 122 -10.49 -15.59 -0.14
N GLY A 123 -9.63 -16.58 0.10
CA GLY A 123 -9.70 -17.43 1.29
C GLY A 123 -9.63 -16.64 2.60
N LEU A 124 -8.72 -15.67 2.70
CA LEU A 124 -8.59 -14.79 3.86
C LEU A 124 -9.81 -13.88 4.04
N VAL A 125 -10.36 -13.35 2.94
CA VAL A 125 -11.59 -12.54 2.98
C VAL A 125 -12.78 -13.36 3.45
N VAL A 126 -12.98 -14.56 2.89
CA VAL A 126 -14.08 -15.46 3.27
C VAL A 126 -13.93 -15.91 4.72
N TRP A 127 -12.71 -16.26 5.15
CA TRP A 127 -12.42 -16.63 6.53
C TRP A 127 -12.68 -15.48 7.51
N GLY A 128 -12.22 -14.27 7.19
CA GLY A 128 -12.49 -13.07 7.97
C GLY A 128 -13.99 -12.74 8.06
N TRP A 129 -14.72 -12.94 6.96
CA TRP A 129 -16.16 -12.73 6.93
C TRP A 129 -16.91 -13.76 7.80
N LEU A 130 -16.60 -15.05 7.65
CA LEU A 130 -17.25 -16.13 8.42
C LEU A 130 -16.99 -16.00 9.92
N THR A 131 -15.76 -15.68 10.32
CA THR A 131 -15.39 -15.48 11.73
C THR A 131 -16.06 -14.23 12.33
N SER A 132 -16.28 -13.17 11.55
CA SER A 132 -17.06 -12.01 12.00
C SER A 132 -18.56 -12.33 12.21
N ARG A 133 -19.15 -13.17 11.34
CA ARG A 133 -20.58 -13.55 11.41
C ARG A 133 -20.91 -14.50 12.56
N MET A 134 -20.03 -15.47 12.86
CA MET A 134 -20.22 -16.44 13.95
C MET A 134 -20.28 -15.80 15.34
N THR A 135 -19.80 -14.57 15.51
CA THR A 135 -19.82 -13.87 16.80
C THR A 135 -21.11 -13.04 17.01
N ARG A 136 -22.00 -13.01 16.01
CA ARG A 136 -23.28 -12.26 16.10
C ARG A 136 -24.35 -12.97 16.95
N THR A 137 -24.08 -14.19 17.44
CA THR A 137 -25.08 -15.01 18.14
C THR A 137 -24.98 -14.94 19.66
N GLU A 138 -24.01 -14.21 20.24
CA GLU A 138 -23.87 -14.05 21.70
C GLU A 138 -23.68 -12.58 22.13
N GLN A 139 -24.57 -11.69 21.69
CA GLN A 139 -24.84 -10.42 22.38
C GLN A 139 -26.34 -10.11 22.35
#